data_AF-A0A938WT15-F1
#
_entry.id   AF-A0A938WT15-F1
#
_cell.length_a   1.000
_cell.length_b   1.000
_cell.length_c   1.000
_cell.angle_alpha   90.00
_cell.angle_beta   90.00
_cell.angle_gamma   90.00
#
_symmetry.space_group_name_H-M   'P 1'
#
loop_
_entity.id
_entity.type
_entity.pdbx_description
1 polymer ?
#
loop_
_entity_poly.entity_id
_entity_poly.type
_entity_poly.pdbx_seq_one_letter_code
_entity_poly.pdbx_strand_id
1 'polypeptide(L)'
;MRPIENSIKSKFVCGIENHLIGTDDLKFLSLQGIDKRTGSPMTGFGMQTGFLYSEPEHQFVKHCIKTIYEGGQRAFIKDGNEDLIVIDGALIWALKDFGFVFKDETQCLEPNIIIYNSSVYATRKTKNNGTYLIHWFDQSWKENNNITFLLKKIIKKYFYFFFRK
;
A
#
# COMPACT_ATOMS: atom_id res chain seq x y z
N MET A 1 12.71 5.87 -15.38
CA MET A 1 11.88 4.79 -14.78
C MET A 1 11.83 3.64 -15.76
N ARG A 2 11.76 2.41 -15.26
CA ARG A 2 11.71 1.21 -16.12
C ARG A 2 10.31 1.09 -16.75
N PRO A 3 10.17 0.49 -17.95
CA PRO A 3 8.85 0.26 -18.56
C PRO A 3 7.98 -0.62 -17.65
N ILE A 4 6.79 -0.16 -17.27
CA ILE A 4 5.94 -0.83 -16.28
C ILE A 4 5.41 -2.18 -16.77
N GLU A 5 5.31 -2.32 -18.10
CA GLU A 5 4.88 -3.51 -18.83
C GLU A 5 5.76 -4.71 -18.47
N ASN A 6 7.06 -4.48 -18.22
CA ASN A 6 8.00 -5.53 -17.82
C ASN A 6 7.73 -6.09 -16.41
N SER A 7 6.92 -5.39 -15.60
CA SER A 7 6.49 -5.84 -14.27
C SER A 7 5.10 -6.48 -14.28
N ILE A 8 4.34 -6.39 -15.38
CA ILE A 8 3.02 -7.02 -15.47
C ILE A 8 3.20 -8.45 -16.00
N LYS A 9 3.42 -9.40 -15.08
CA LYS A 9 3.74 -10.82 -15.40
C LYS A 9 2.66 -11.81 -15.00
N SER A 10 1.50 -11.32 -14.57
CA SER A 10 0.40 -12.15 -14.07
C SER A 10 -0.93 -11.47 -14.33
N LYS A 11 -2.03 -12.20 -14.08
CA LYS A 11 -3.39 -11.70 -14.31
C LYS A 11 -3.84 -10.69 -13.26
N PHE A 12 -3.25 -10.74 -12.07
CA PHE A 12 -3.32 -9.67 -11.08
C PHE A 12 -1.92 -9.32 -10.60
N VAL A 13 -1.60 -8.02 -10.59
CA VAL A 13 -0.28 -7.52 -10.19
C VAL A 13 -0.43 -6.29 -9.29
N CYS A 14 0.27 -6.32 -8.17
CA CYS A 14 0.38 -5.19 -7.24
C CYS A 14 1.72 -5.26 -6.48
N GLY A 15 1.92 -4.39 -5.50
CA GLY A 15 3.09 -4.38 -4.64
C GLY A 15 2.71 -4.24 -3.16
N ILE A 16 3.69 -4.50 -2.30
CA ILE A 16 3.58 -4.26 -0.86
C ILE A 16 3.90 -2.80 -0.58
N GLU A 17 3.03 -2.13 0.18
CA GLU A 17 3.33 -0.85 0.81
C GLU A 17 3.77 -1.08 2.25
N ASN A 18 5.09 -1.04 2.49
CA ASN A 18 5.69 -1.34 3.79
C ASN A 18 6.24 -0.07 4.45
N HIS A 19 5.44 0.54 5.33
CA HIS A 19 5.84 1.71 6.11
C HIS A 19 6.74 1.37 7.31
N LEU A 20 6.83 0.08 7.67
CA LEU A 20 7.67 -0.44 8.76
C LEU A 20 9.14 -0.58 8.36
N ILE A 21 9.47 -0.45 7.06
CA ILE A 21 10.88 -0.41 6.66
C ILE A 21 11.60 0.74 7.35
N GLY A 22 12.73 0.40 7.98
CA GLY A 22 13.57 1.31 8.75
C GLY A 22 13.04 1.60 10.17
N THR A 23 12.02 0.87 10.63
CA THR A 23 11.55 0.95 12.02
C THR A 23 11.90 -0.33 12.78
N ASP A 24 11.94 -0.23 14.11
CA ASP A 24 12.11 -1.39 14.98
C ASP A 24 10.87 -2.30 15.02
N ASP A 25 9.70 -1.82 14.58
CA ASP A 25 8.45 -2.57 14.68
C ASP A 25 8.42 -3.79 13.75
N LEU A 26 9.15 -3.72 12.62
CA LEU A 26 9.17 -4.81 11.63
C LEU A 26 9.60 -6.16 12.22
N LYS A 27 10.47 -6.17 13.23
CA LYS A 27 10.93 -7.42 13.90
C LYS A 27 9.82 -8.14 14.68
N PHE A 28 8.78 -7.40 15.05
CA PHE A 28 7.62 -7.92 15.78
C PHE A 28 6.47 -8.33 14.86
N LEU A 29 6.55 -8.07 13.55
CA LEU A 29 5.56 -8.54 12.58
C LEU A 29 5.65 -10.07 12.40
N SER A 30 4.54 -10.78 12.61
CA SER A 30 4.42 -12.19 12.25
C SER A 30 4.03 -12.37 10.78
N LEU A 31 4.24 -13.58 10.24
CA LEU A 31 3.81 -13.92 8.87
C LEU A 31 2.29 -13.83 8.69
N GLN A 32 1.53 -13.87 9.78
CA GLN A 32 0.07 -13.76 9.80
C GLN A 32 -0.42 -12.32 9.89
N GLY A 33 0.47 -11.33 9.97
CA GLY A 33 0.12 -9.90 10.10
C GLY A 33 -0.13 -9.43 11.53
N ILE A 34 0.30 -10.22 12.52
CA ILE A 34 0.07 -9.95 13.94
C ILE A 34 1.33 -9.38 14.59
N ASP A 35 1.17 -8.35 15.42
CA ASP A 35 2.22 -7.87 16.30
C ASP A 35 2.44 -8.85 17.45
N LYS A 36 3.63 -9.46 17.48
CA LYS A 36 4.01 -10.46 18.48
C LYS A 36 4.01 -9.92 19.93
N ARG A 37 4.04 -8.60 20.13
CA ARG A 37 4.02 -7.97 21.45
C ARG A 37 2.61 -7.86 22.02
N THR A 38 1.63 -7.60 21.16
CA THR A 38 0.25 -7.25 21.56
C THR A 38 -0.78 -8.31 21.17
N GLY A 39 -0.43 -9.22 20.26
CA GLY A 39 -1.36 -10.19 19.68
C GLY A 39 -2.39 -9.56 18.73
N SER A 40 -2.27 -8.27 18.41
CA SER A 40 -3.20 -7.54 17.56
C SER A 40 -2.68 -7.38 16.13
N PRO A 41 -3.55 -7.12 15.13
CA PRO A 41 -3.13 -6.76 13.78
C PRO A 41 -2.14 -5.59 13.78
N MET A 42 -0.98 -5.76 13.12
CA MET A 42 0.00 -4.69 12.99
C MET A 42 -0.39 -3.76 11.84
N THR A 43 -0.27 -2.45 12.08
CA THR A 43 -0.50 -1.42 11.05
C THR A 43 0.80 -1.07 10.32
N GLY A 44 0.71 -0.41 9.17
CA GLY A 44 1.89 0.03 8.41
C GLY A 44 2.44 -1.00 7.42
N PHE A 45 1.78 -2.15 7.26
CA PHE A 45 2.03 -3.11 6.19
C PHE A 45 0.73 -3.28 5.38
N GLY A 46 0.75 -2.87 4.12
CA GLY A 46 -0.44 -2.77 3.27
C GLY A 46 -0.16 -3.19 1.83
N MET A 47 -1.18 -3.13 1.00
CA MET A 47 -1.06 -3.27 -0.44
C MET A 47 -0.87 -1.88 -1.06
N GLN A 48 0.06 -1.71 -1.99
CA GLN A 48 0.34 -0.41 -2.61
C GLN A 48 -0.75 0.00 -3.62
N THR A 49 -1.83 0.61 -3.13
CA THR A 49 -3.01 0.93 -3.97
C THR A 49 -2.78 2.03 -4.99
N GLY A 50 -1.67 2.76 -4.90
CA GLY A 50 -1.21 3.68 -5.94
C GLY A 50 -0.90 2.99 -7.29
N PHE A 51 -0.79 1.67 -7.32
CA PHE A 51 -0.74 0.89 -8.57
C PHE A 51 -1.41 -0.47 -8.40
N LEU A 52 -2.42 -0.74 -9.23
CA LEU A 52 -3.14 -2.01 -9.28
C LEU A 52 -3.37 -2.39 -10.74
N TYR A 53 -2.97 -3.62 -11.11
CA TYR A 53 -3.30 -4.22 -12.39
C TYR A 53 -4.15 -5.47 -12.16
N SER A 54 -5.21 -5.62 -12.96
CA SER A 54 -6.03 -6.82 -13.01
C SER A 54 -6.55 -7.02 -14.43
N GLU A 55 -6.52 -8.26 -14.91
CA GLU A 55 -7.39 -8.69 -16.00
C GLU A 55 -8.86 -8.58 -15.57
N PRO A 56 -9.78 -8.39 -16.52
CA PRO A 56 -11.22 -8.46 -16.25
C PRO A 56 -11.60 -9.76 -15.53
N GLU A 57 -12.60 -9.68 -14.65
CA GLU A 57 -13.19 -10.84 -13.96
C GLU A 57 -12.25 -11.63 -13.03
N HIS A 58 -11.09 -11.07 -12.66
CA HIS A 58 -10.13 -11.75 -11.79
C HIS A 58 -10.72 -12.12 -10.41
N GLN A 59 -10.43 -13.33 -9.93
CA GLN A 59 -11.02 -13.90 -8.71
C GLN A 59 -10.71 -13.07 -7.47
N PHE A 60 -9.50 -12.52 -7.36
CA PHE A 60 -9.14 -11.65 -6.25
C PHE A 60 -9.99 -10.38 -6.21
N VAL A 61 -10.23 -9.73 -7.35
CA VAL A 61 -11.06 -8.51 -7.40
C VAL A 61 -12.51 -8.81 -7.00
N LYS A 62 -13.08 -9.92 -7.51
CA LYS A 62 -14.41 -10.40 -7.11
C LYS A 62 -14.47 -10.69 -5.61
N HIS A 63 -13.45 -11.35 -5.09
CA HIS A 63 -13.33 -11.63 -3.67
C HIS A 63 -13.29 -10.33 -2.86
N CYS A 64 -12.48 -9.35 -3.24
CA CYS A 64 -12.46 -8.04 -2.59
C CYS A 64 -13.85 -7.39 -2.64
N ILE A 65 -14.49 -7.30 -3.80
CA ILE A 65 -15.85 -6.74 -3.90
C ILE A 65 -16.79 -7.43 -2.91
N LYS A 66 -16.78 -8.76 -2.86
CA LYS A 66 -17.62 -9.55 -1.96
C LYS A 66 -17.30 -9.38 -0.47
N THR A 67 -16.03 -9.45 -0.07
CA THR A 67 -15.64 -9.47 1.35
C THR A 67 -15.47 -8.08 1.94
N ILE A 68 -15.23 -7.08 1.09
CA ILE A 68 -14.96 -5.71 1.49
C ILE A 68 -16.20 -4.82 1.29
N TYR A 69 -16.94 -4.98 0.19
CA TYR A 69 -17.98 -4.02 -0.22
C TYR A 69 -19.41 -4.58 -0.21
N GLU A 70 -19.64 -5.85 -0.55
CA GLU A 70 -20.97 -6.45 -0.57
C GLU A 70 -21.58 -6.57 0.84
N GLY A 71 -22.91 -6.41 0.94
CA GLY A 71 -23.65 -6.42 2.21
C GLY A 71 -23.76 -5.06 2.91
N GLY A 72 -23.34 -3.96 2.28
CA GLY A 72 -23.52 -2.59 2.78
C GLY A 72 -22.65 -2.23 4.00
N GLN A 73 -21.66 -3.06 4.33
CA GLN A 73 -20.85 -2.88 5.54
C GLN A 73 -19.73 -1.84 5.41
N ARG A 74 -19.43 -1.38 4.19
CA ARG A 74 -18.56 -0.22 3.96
C ARG A 74 -19.35 0.96 3.44
N ALA A 75 -20.14 1.52 4.32
CA ALA A 75 -20.56 2.89 4.14
C ALA A 75 -19.34 3.79 4.39
N PHE A 76 -19.03 4.70 3.46
CA PHE A 76 -18.04 5.77 3.70
C PHE A 76 -18.39 6.61 4.93
N ILE A 77 -19.66 6.54 5.36
CA ILE A 77 -20.17 7.17 6.57
C ILE A 77 -20.89 6.09 7.40
N LYS A 78 -20.37 5.79 8.58
CA LYS A 78 -20.97 4.88 9.56
C LYS A 78 -21.35 5.67 10.81
N ASP A 79 -22.62 5.59 11.21
CA ASP A 79 -23.16 6.30 12.37
C ASP A 79 -22.88 7.83 12.36
N GLY A 80 -22.93 8.43 11.16
CA GLY A 80 -22.66 9.86 10.95
C GLY A 80 -21.19 10.26 10.93
N ASN A 81 -20.25 9.32 11.11
CA ASN A 81 -18.81 9.55 11.04
C ASN A 81 -18.22 8.93 9.77
N GLU A 82 -17.18 9.56 9.21
CA GLU A 82 -16.43 8.98 8.10
C GLU A 82 -15.74 7.69 8.56
N ASP A 83 -15.89 6.61 7.78
CA ASP A 83 -15.16 5.37 8.00
C ASP A 83 -13.73 5.53 7.46
N LEU A 84 -12.77 5.75 8.37
CA LEU A 84 -11.36 6.05 8.05
C LEU A 84 -10.52 4.81 7.75
N ILE A 85 -11.13 3.66 7.46
CA ILE A 85 -10.39 2.45 7.10
C ILE A 85 -9.57 2.71 5.82
N VAL A 86 -8.26 2.56 5.96
CA VAL A 86 -7.32 2.65 4.84
C VAL A 86 -7.43 1.39 3.97
N ILE A 87 -7.82 1.56 2.71
CA ILE A 87 -8.12 0.47 1.79
C ILE A 87 -6.90 -0.46 1.54
N ASP A 88 -5.69 0.08 1.62
CA ASP A 88 -4.41 -0.62 1.51
C ASP A 88 -4.31 -1.76 2.53
N GLY A 89 -4.75 -1.51 3.77
CA GLY A 89 -4.81 -2.52 4.83
C GLY A 89 -5.91 -3.54 4.57
N ALA A 90 -7.11 -3.09 4.19
CA ALA A 90 -8.20 -4.00 3.89
C ALA A 90 -7.87 -5.02 2.78
N LEU A 91 -7.25 -4.56 1.70
CA LEU A 91 -6.93 -5.40 0.56
C LEU A 91 -5.81 -6.39 0.86
N ILE A 92 -4.77 -6.00 1.63
CA ILE A 92 -3.71 -6.94 2.03
C ILE A 92 -4.24 -8.05 2.94
N TRP A 93 -5.24 -7.74 3.79
CA TRP A 93 -5.91 -8.74 4.62
C TRP A 93 -6.77 -9.70 3.81
N ALA A 94 -7.53 -9.21 2.82
CA ALA A 94 -8.28 -10.06 1.90
C ALA A 94 -7.37 -11.01 1.09
N LEU A 95 -6.16 -10.56 0.78
CA LEU A 95 -5.19 -11.36 0.04
C LEU A 95 -4.69 -12.58 0.82
N LYS A 96 -4.85 -12.62 2.15
CA LYS A 96 -4.52 -13.81 2.97
C LYS A 96 -5.31 -15.04 2.54
N ASP A 97 -6.55 -14.86 2.08
CA ASP A 97 -7.41 -15.95 1.62
C ASP A 97 -6.89 -16.61 0.33
N PHE A 98 -5.89 -15.98 -0.31
CA PHE A 98 -5.15 -16.46 -1.48
C PHE A 98 -3.73 -16.93 -1.10
N GLY A 99 -3.41 -17.06 0.20
CA GLY A 99 -2.13 -17.58 0.69
C GLY A 99 -1.04 -16.55 0.93
N PHE A 100 -1.36 -15.25 0.91
CA PHE A 100 -0.39 -14.19 1.21
C PHE A 100 0.13 -14.27 2.65
N VAL A 101 1.42 -13.98 2.82
CA VAL A 101 2.07 -13.78 4.13
C VAL A 101 2.65 -12.38 4.28
N PHE A 102 2.65 -11.85 5.50
CA PHE A 102 3.12 -10.50 5.83
C PHE A 102 4.65 -10.44 5.87
N LYS A 103 5.26 -10.55 4.69
CA LYS A 103 6.70 -10.52 4.47
C LYS A 103 6.99 -9.70 3.23
N ASP A 104 7.99 -8.83 3.31
CA ASP A 104 8.33 -7.91 2.23
C ASP A 104 9.17 -8.58 1.13
N GLU A 105 8.55 -9.55 0.47
CA GLU A 105 9.12 -10.36 -0.60
C GLU A 105 8.13 -10.47 -1.74
N THR A 106 8.63 -10.70 -2.95
CA THR A 106 7.77 -10.96 -4.10
C THR A 106 7.09 -12.33 -3.91
N GLN A 107 5.77 -12.35 -3.93
CA GLN A 107 4.95 -13.54 -3.70
C GLN A 107 4.10 -13.84 -4.95
N CYS A 108 4.19 -15.08 -5.41
CA CYS A 108 3.33 -15.62 -6.47
C CYS A 108 2.23 -16.45 -5.80
N LEU A 109 0.98 -16.07 -5.99
CA LEU A 109 -0.19 -16.68 -5.35
C LEU A 109 -1.16 -17.17 -6.44
N GLU A 110 -1.98 -18.16 -6.10
CA GLU A 110 -3.03 -18.65 -6.99
C GLU A 110 -4.36 -17.93 -6.71
N PRO A 111 -5.19 -17.64 -7.74
CA PRO A 111 -4.94 -17.89 -9.16
C PRO A 111 -4.22 -16.70 -9.83
N ASN A 112 -3.01 -16.90 -10.37
CA ASN A 112 -2.29 -15.90 -11.17
C ASN A 112 -2.20 -14.49 -10.53
N ILE A 113 -1.74 -14.43 -9.28
CA ILE A 113 -1.50 -13.20 -8.53
C ILE A 113 0.01 -13.05 -8.34
N ILE A 114 0.58 -11.89 -8.68
CA ILE A 114 1.93 -11.52 -8.25
C ILE A 114 1.85 -10.26 -7.41
N ILE A 115 2.34 -10.35 -6.19
CA ILE A 115 2.55 -9.21 -5.31
C ILE A 115 4.05 -8.99 -5.19
N TYR A 116 4.53 -7.88 -5.70
CA TYR A 116 5.94 -7.54 -5.61
C TYR A 116 6.31 -7.00 -4.23
N ASN A 117 7.56 -7.25 -3.82
CA ASN A 117 8.15 -6.55 -2.68
C ASN A 117 8.08 -5.02 -2.86
N SER A 118 8.16 -4.31 -1.75
CA SER A 118 7.97 -2.87 -1.66
C SER A 118 9.02 -2.03 -2.42
N SER A 119 10.04 -2.62 -3.02
CA SER A 119 11.00 -1.88 -3.85
C SER A 119 10.64 -1.80 -5.33
N VAL A 120 9.73 -2.66 -5.81
CA VAL A 120 9.34 -2.70 -7.24
C VAL A 120 8.36 -1.57 -7.55
N TYR A 121 7.23 -1.55 -6.84
CA TYR A 121 6.37 -0.39 -6.72
C TYR A 121 6.66 0.19 -5.36
N ALA A 122 7.36 1.32 -5.32
CA ALA A 122 8.03 1.78 -4.13
C ALA A 122 7.37 3.00 -3.50
N THR A 123 7.67 3.23 -2.24
CA THR A 123 7.53 4.54 -1.60
C THR A 123 8.88 5.25 -1.62
N ARG A 124 8.97 6.45 -1.02
CA ARG A 124 10.27 7.14 -0.84
C ARG A 124 11.29 6.27 -0.11
N LYS A 125 10.85 5.47 0.86
CA LYS A 125 11.72 4.70 1.77
C LYS A 125 12.28 3.46 1.11
N THR A 126 11.54 2.87 0.19
CA THR A 126 11.82 1.53 -0.37
C THR A 126 12.37 1.57 -1.79
N LYS A 127 12.46 2.78 -2.39
CA LYS A 127 12.97 2.98 -3.75
C LYS A 127 14.42 2.53 -3.89
N ASN A 128 14.73 1.90 -5.02
CA ASN A 128 16.08 1.52 -5.43
C ASN A 128 16.23 1.56 -6.97
N ASN A 129 17.36 1.11 -7.51
CA ASN A 129 17.61 1.08 -8.96
C ASN A 129 16.70 0.10 -9.74
N GLY A 130 16.00 -0.80 -9.03
CA GLY A 130 15.03 -1.75 -9.55
C GLY A 130 13.59 -1.22 -9.60
N THR A 131 13.32 -0.05 -9.02
CA THR A 131 11.97 0.51 -8.94
C THR A 131 11.37 0.87 -10.31
N TYR A 132 10.12 0.48 -10.51
CA TYR A 132 9.32 0.80 -11.70
C TYR A 132 8.46 2.04 -11.48
N LEU A 133 7.79 2.14 -10.33
CA LEU A 133 6.88 3.21 -9.97
C LEU A 133 7.11 3.66 -8.53
N ILE A 134 6.86 4.94 -8.24
CA ILE A 134 6.92 5.49 -6.89
C ILE A 134 5.54 6.02 -6.49
N HIS A 135 4.93 5.47 -5.44
CA HIS A 135 3.73 6.00 -4.82
C HIS A 135 4.10 7.26 -4.00
N TRP A 136 3.69 8.42 -4.50
CA TRP A 136 4.01 9.73 -3.91
C TRP A 136 2.82 10.28 -3.13
N PHE A 137 2.67 9.78 -1.89
CA PHE A 137 1.59 10.17 -1.00
C PHE A 137 1.95 11.43 -0.19
N ASP A 138 1.83 12.62 -0.80
CA ASP A 138 2.12 13.91 -0.15
C ASP A 138 0.92 14.45 0.68
N GLN A 139 -0.22 13.71 0.74
CA GLN A 139 -1.48 14.08 1.41
C GLN A 139 -1.90 15.53 1.18
N SER A 140 -1.69 16.03 -0.04
CA SER A 140 -1.77 17.46 -0.35
C SER A 140 -3.18 18.05 -0.18
N TRP A 141 -4.21 17.21 -0.10
CA TRP A 141 -5.60 17.60 0.15
C TRP A 141 -5.92 17.82 1.63
N LYS A 142 -5.08 17.35 2.57
CA LYS A 142 -5.32 17.55 4.00
C LYS A 142 -4.88 18.95 4.39
N GLU A 143 -5.81 19.80 4.81
CA GLU A 143 -5.47 21.09 5.39
C GLU A 143 -4.61 20.88 6.63
N ASN A 144 -3.40 21.43 6.60
CA ASN A 144 -2.47 21.35 7.70
C ASN A 144 -2.00 22.77 8.01
N ASN A 145 -2.66 23.37 9.00
CA ASN A 145 -2.39 24.72 9.47
C ASN A 145 -1.13 24.81 10.36
N ASN A 146 -0.35 23.73 10.45
CA ASN A 146 0.93 23.75 11.16
C ASN A 146 1.93 24.66 10.42
N ILE A 147 2.48 25.63 11.13
CA ILE A 147 3.46 26.61 10.63
C ILE A 147 4.65 25.93 9.95
N THR A 148 5.10 24.78 10.48
CA THR A 148 6.21 24.00 9.90
C THR A 148 5.85 23.42 8.52
N PHE A 149 4.59 23.03 8.33
CA PHE A 149 4.09 22.53 7.05
C PHE A 149 3.96 23.66 6.02
N LEU A 150 3.45 24.82 6.44
CA LEU A 150 3.37 26.03 5.61
C LEU A 150 4.77 26.48 5.14
N LEU A 151 5.74 26.55 6.05
CA LEU A 151 7.15 26.84 5.72
C LEU A 151 7.71 25.83 4.73
N LYS A 152 7.51 24.53 4.97
CA LYS A 152 7.95 23.47 4.05
C LYS A 152 7.32 23.61 2.67
N LYS A 153 6.05 23.99 2.59
CA LYS A 153 5.33 24.25 1.32
C LYS A 153 5.91 25.45 0.58
N ILE A 154 6.21 26.54 1.28
CA ILE A 154 6.86 27.74 0.73
C ILE A 154 8.26 27.39 0.21
N ILE A 155 9.05 26.66 1.00
CA ILE A 155 10.39 26.21 0.61
C ILE A 155 10.33 25.32 -0.63
N LYS A 156 9.46 24.31 -0.66
CA LYS A 156 9.26 23.45 -1.83
C LYS A 156 8.81 24.25 -3.06
N LYS A 157 7.98 25.29 -2.90
CA LYS A 157 7.44 26.09 -4.01
C LYS A 157 8.49 27.01 -4.63
N TYR A 158 9.21 27.77 -3.81
CA TYR A 158 10.14 28.81 -4.30
C TYR A 158 11.58 28.33 -4.40
N PHE A 159 11.96 27.28 -3.68
CA PHE A 159 13.29 26.70 -3.68
C PHE A 159 13.30 25.25 -4.18
N TYR A 160 12.40 24.92 -5.11
CA TYR A 160 12.25 23.57 -5.68
C TYR A 160 13.54 23.01 -6.28
N PHE A 161 14.45 23.89 -6.73
CA PHE A 161 15.74 23.55 -7.30
C PHE A 161 16.66 22.79 -6.34
N PHE A 162 16.56 22.98 -5.01
CA PHE A 162 17.32 22.17 -4.05
C PHE A 162 16.82 20.72 -3.94
N PHE A 163 15.62 20.44 -4.45
CA PHE A 163 14.98 19.12 -4.33
C PHE A 163 14.90 18.35 -5.64
N ARG A 164 15.26 18.98 -6.76
CA ARG A 164 15.50 18.31 -8.04
C ARG A 164 16.93 17.76 -8.04
N LYS A 165 17.11 16.53 -7.57
CA LYS A 165 18.29 15.70 -7.89
C LYS A 165 17.83 14.55 -8.76
#